data_AF-H2BYL8-F1
#
_entry.id   AF-H2BYL8-F1
#
_cell.length_a   1.000
_cell.length_b   1.000
_cell.length_c   1.000
_cell.angle_alpha   90.00
_cell.angle_beta   90.00
_cell.angle_gamma   90.00
#
_symmetry.space_group_name_H-M   'P 1'
#
loop_
_entity.id
_entity.type
_entity.pdbx_description
1 polymer ?
#
loop_
_entity_poly.entity_id
_entity_poly.type
_entity_poly.pdbx_seq_one_letter_code
_entity_poly.pdbx_strand_id
1 'polypeptide(L)'
;MIFIIAGVSGAGKTTIGKLLSEKLELPFYDADDFHPPENVAKMASGIPLKDEDRESWLQTLSNNITNWNSANGAVLACSALKEKYREKLQGNPKQAITWILLNSEYEVILNRLSSRKGHYFKPSLLQSQFEALEIPSYGLYIDINKSEDQIIEEIMNKLEHPKSKIGLLGLGVMGKSLTLNLASKEFKVSVYNRHVDRLEVDIAKNFAEANKKDYNFPWFDELKDFVDSLEKPRNILLMVNAGKTVDVVIKDLLPLLDIGDLIIDGGNSHYKDTRRREQDLKEKGLLFMGMGVSGGEEGALKGPSIMPGGSHESYKRVGGIFEKIAAKDPGGKPCCIHVGPDGAGHFVKMLHNGIEYGEMQLIAEIYHYLRFSIGIGPKEIASLFKRWNLEMKSYLLEISADILETKEGDEFLIDKILDAAKQKGTGGWSTNAALELGVPFDTITAAVLARNISAKKEERQKAMDLYNMSSTKEDRIDNFNSSELFSAYKTVSIINHAIGFDLLSEASREYDWDLNLSEIARIWTNGCIIRSAFMEDLIWIFKEQPGENILIHPKIVTYIKSTKNTLTKITSEALVSGIPVPVLSAGANCLLGYISGQTSANMIQAQRDYFGAHTYERTDKPRGEFFHTQWKSAN
;
A
#
# COMPACT_ATOMS: atom_id res chain seq x y z
N MET A 1 17.99 29.41 11.97
CA MET A 1 18.52 28.04 11.78
C MET A 1 20.04 28.09 11.88
N ILE A 2 20.66 27.08 12.49
CA ILE A 2 22.12 27.06 12.71
C ILE A 2 22.77 26.05 11.75
N PHE A 3 23.82 26.47 11.05
CA PHE A 3 24.64 25.61 10.21
C PHE A 3 26.01 25.45 10.87
N ILE A 4 26.42 24.22 11.18
CA ILE A 4 27.75 23.97 11.75
C ILE A 4 28.62 23.27 10.71
N ILE A 5 29.67 23.96 10.27
CA ILE A 5 30.73 23.38 9.45
C ILE A 5 31.70 22.64 10.39
N ALA A 6 31.63 21.32 10.38
CA ALA A 6 32.46 20.43 11.20
C ALA A 6 33.59 19.79 10.39
N GLY A 7 34.66 19.40 11.07
CA GLY A 7 35.82 18.75 10.46
C GLY A 7 37.11 18.97 11.25
N VAL A 8 38.16 18.24 10.91
CA VAL A 8 39.49 18.44 11.51
C VAL A 8 40.09 19.80 11.12
N SER A 9 41.10 20.25 11.84
CA SER A 9 41.90 21.43 11.51
C SER A 9 42.54 21.24 10.14
N GLY A 10 42.55 22.29 9.32
CA GLY A 10 43.01 22.20 7.93
C GLY A 10 41.98 21.72 6.91
N ALA A 11 40.79 21.27 7.34
CA ALA A 11 39.69 20.88 6.44
C ALA A 11 39.04 22.06 5.69
N GLY A 12 39.42 23.31 5.97
CA GLY A 12 38.85 24.50 5.33
C GLY A 12 37.59 25.07 5.98
N LYS A 13 37.25 24.64 7.21
CA LYS A 13 36.01 25.03 7.92
C LYS A 13 35.73 26.53 7.92
N THR A 14 36.72 27.35 8.29
CA THR A 14 36.59 28.81 8.36
C THR A 14 36.32 29.41 6.97
N THR A 15 37.02 28.93 5.94
CA THR A 15 36.87 29.43 4.58
C THR A 15 35.49 29.08 4.02
N ILE A 16 35.11 27.80 4.07
CA ILE A 16 33.80 27.33 3.60
C ILE A 16 32.68 27.96 4.43
N GLY A 17 32.86 28.11 5.75
CA GLY A 17 31.87 28.74 6.61
C GLY A 17 31.61 30.21 6.28
N LYS A 18 32.65 30.98 5.92
CA LYS A 18 32.50 32.38 5.46
C LYS A 18 31.76 32.45 4.12
N LEU A 19 32.19 31.66 3.14
CA LEU A 19 31.54 31.62 1.83
C LEU A 19 30.07 31.19 1.93
N LEU A 20 29.77 30.20 2.79
CA LEU A 20 28.40 29.76 3.03
C LEU A 20 27.56 30.83 3.74
N SER A 21 28.17 31.54 4.70
CA SER A 21 27.54 32.67 5.40
C SER A 21 27.13 33.78 4.44
N GLU A 22 27.99 34.10 3.46
CA GLU A 22 27.67 35.07 2.40
C GLU A 22 26.51 34.59 1.52
N LYS A 23 26.50 33.31 1.13
CA LYS A 23 25.42 32.73 0.32
C LYS A 23 24.08 32.65 1.04
N LEU A 24 24.08 32.36 2.34
CA LEU A 24 22.88 32.22 3.15
C LEU A 24 22.43 33.54 3.79
N GLU A 25 23.19 34.63 3.62
CA GLU A 25 22.97 35.92 4.29
C GLU A 25 22.88 35.79 5.83
N LEU A 26 23.69 34.91 6.41
CA LEU A 26 23.74 34.65 7.86
C LEU A 26 25.07 35.11 8.45
N PRO A 27 25.12 35.52 9.75
CA PRO A 27 26.38 35.86 10.40
C PRO A 27 27.30 34.62 10.53
N PHE A 28 28.59 34.82 10.29
CA PHE A 28 29.64 33.82 10.48
C PHE A 28 30.33 33.97 11.84
N TYR A 29 30.57 32.84 12.51
CA TYR A 29 31.39 32.76 13.71
C TYR A 29 32.41 31.61 13.60
N ASP A 30 33.62 31.81 14.11
CA ASP A 30 34.60 30.75 14.26
C ASP A 30 34.64 30.27 15.71
N ALA A 31 34.42 28.98 15.94
CA ALA A 31 34.40 28.43 17.29
C ALA A 31 35.75 28.57 18.00
N ASP A 32 36.84 28.67 17.24
CA ASP A 32 38.18 28.84 17.78
C ASP A 32 38.34 30.20 18.52
N ASP A 33 37.54 31.23 18.16
CA ASP A 33 37.53 32.55 18.81
C ASP A 33 36.95 32.52 20.24
N PHE A 34 36.27 31.43 20.61
CA PHE A 34 35.63 31.27 21.91
C PHE A 34 36.43 30.41 22.89
N HIS A 35 37.64 29.99 22.51
CA HIS A 35 38.50 29.22 23.41
C HIS A 35 39.02 30.09 24.57
N PRO A 36 39.05 29.55 25.81
CA PRO A 36 39.71 30.25 26.91
C PRO A 36 41.22 30.36 26.66
N PRO A 37 41.90 31.40 27.21
CA PRO A 37 43.32 31.62 26.98
C PRO A 37 44.21 30.42 27.33
N GLU A 38 43.85 29.61 28.34
CA GLU A 38 44.60 28.41 28.70
C GLU A 38 44.59 27.36 27.58
N ASN A 39 43.45 27.17 26.92
CA ASN A 39 43.32 26.22 25.81
C ASN A 39 44.15 26.65 24.60
N VAL A 40 44.14 27.96 24.29
CA VAL A 40 44.96 28.52 23.21
C VAL A 40 46.45 28.31 23.49
N ALA A 41 46.91 28.61 24.72
CA ALA A 41 48.30 28.40 25.12
C ALA A 41 48.72 26.92 25.03
N LYS A 42 47.86 26.00 25.49
CA LYS A 42 48.10 24.55 25.44
C LYS A 42 48.26 24.06 24.01
N MET A 43 47.36 24.45 23.11
CA MET A 43 47.45 24.10 21.69
C MET A 43 48.68 24.72 21.01
N ALA A 44 49.03 25.98 21.30
CA ALA A 44 50.21 26.65 20.76
C ALA A 44 51.52 25.96 21.17
N SER A 45 51.56 25.39 22.38
CA SER A 45 52.69 24.57 22.86
C SER A 45 52.77 23.19 22.21
N GLY A 46 51.77 22.77 21.42
CA GLY A 46 51.71 21.45 20.79
C GLY A 46 51.12 20.36 21.66
N ILE A 47 50.40 20.72 22.73
CA ILE A 47 49.72 19.78 23.63
C ILE A 47 48.24 19.69 23.22
N PRO A 48 47.70 18.48 22.93
CA PRO A 48 46.29 18.33 22.57
C PRO A 48 45.36 18.59 23.76
N LEU A 49 44.18 19.15 23.48
CA LEU A 49 43.11 19.34 24.47
C LEU A 49 42.43 18.00 24.79
N LYS A 50 42.24 17.73 26.07
CA LYS A 50 41.41 16.63 26.60
C LYS A 50 39.94 17.05 26.69
N ASP A 51 39.10 16.11 27.07
CA ASP A 51 37.66 16.32 27.12
C ASP A 51 37.29 17.33 28.22
N GLU A 52 38.00 17.33 29.35
CA GLU A 52 37.81 18.26 30.45
C GLU A 52 38.18 19.71 30.06
N ASP A 53 39.22 19.88 29.24
CA ASP A 53 39.66 21.20 28.77
C ASP A 53 38.59 21.86 27.86
N ARG A 54 37.74 21.06 27.21
CA ARG A 54 36.75 21.53 26.23
C ARG A 54 35.38 21.88 26.84
N GLU A 55 35.16 21.57 28.11
CA GLU A 55 33.86 21.69 28.76
C GLU A 55 33.31 23.13 28.74
N SER A 56 34.10 24.08 29.22
CA SER A 56 33.71 25.51 29.28
C SER A 56 33.47 26.12 27.91
N TRP A 57 34.27 25.69 26.92
CA TRP A 57 34.16 26.10 25.52
C TRP A 57 32.86 25.59 24.88
N LEU A 58 32.53 24.30 25.06
CA LEU A 58 31.29 23.71 24.56
C LEU A 58 30.06 24.36 25.19
N GLN A 59 30.10 24.66 26.50
CA GLN A 59 29.00 25.34 27.17
C GLN A 59 28.79 26.76 26.62
N THR A 60 29.88 27.49 26.38
CA THR A 60 29.83 28.83 25.79
C THR A 60 29.20 28.79 24.39
N LEU A 61 29.63 27.86 23.54
CA LEU A 61 29.07 27.70 22.21
C LEU A 61 27.61 27.27 22.23
N SER A 62 27.20 26.35 23.11
CA SER A 62 25.80 25.92 23.26
C SER A 62 24.89 27.10 23.64
N ASN A 63 25.35 27.97 24.54
CA ASN A 63 24.61 29.17 24.92
C ASN A 63 24.49 30.15 23.74
N ASN A 64 25.58 30.36 23.00
CA ASN A 64 25.59 31.22 21.82
C ASN A 64 24.70 30.67 20.70
N ILE A 65 24.73 29.37 20.43
CA ILE A 65 23.85 28.68 19.48
C ILE A 65 22.39 28.91 19.85
N THR A 66 22.04 28.81 21.13
CA THR A 66 20.67 29.09 21.61
C THR A 66 20.25 30.53 21.30
N ASN A 67 21.14 31.50 21.56
CA ASN A 67 20.89 32.91 21.25
C ASN A 67 20.78 33.17 19.74
N TRP A 68 21.70 32.66 18.94
CA TRP A 68 21.70 32.80 17.49
C TRP A 68 20.48 32.14 16.84
N ASN A 69 20.05 31.00 17.36
CA ASN A 69 18.89 30.28 16.84
C ASN A 69 17.57 31.00 17.17
N SER A 70 17.55 31.78 18.25
CA SER A 70 16.43 32.64 18.64
C SER A 70 16.41 33.98 17.87
N ALA A 71 17.53 34.33 17.24
CA ALA A 71 17.67 35.46 16.32
C ALA A 71 17.51 34.99 14.86
N ASN A 72 18.36 35.45 13.95
CA ASN A 72 18.26 35.14 12.52
C ASN A 72 18.98 33.83 12.11
N GLY A 73 19.61 33.11 13.03
CA GLY A 73 20.50 31.99 12.71
C GLY A 73 21.96 32.41 12.53
N ALA A 74 22.84 31.44 12.24
CA ALA A 74 24.28 31.65 12.09
C ALA A 74 24.95 30.46 11.37
N VAL A 75 26.11 30.73 10.77
CA VAL A 75 27.06 29.69 10.32
C VAL A 75 28.24 29.66 11.29
N LEU A 76 28.49 28.49 11.88
CA LEU A 76 29.56 28.27 12.85
C LEU A 76 30.58 27.27 12.30
N ALA A 77 31.85 27.66 12.16
CA ALA A 77 32.94 26.72 11.95
C ALA A 77 33.34 26.10 13.30
N CYS A 78 33.25 24.77 13.47
CA CYS A 78 33.48 24.14 14.77
C CYS A 78 34.18 22.78 14.69
N SER A 79 35.17 22.56 15.54
CA SER A 79 35.90 21.28 15.67
C SER A 79 35.21 20.32 16.66
N ALA A 80 33.89 20.11 16.53
CA ALA A 80 33.10 19.20 17.37
C ALA A 80 33.24 17.73 16.90
N LEU A 81 34.43 17.15 17.14
CA LEU A 81 34.85 15.88 16.55
C LEU A 81 34.13 14.64 17.14
N LYS A 82 33.69 14.68 18.41
CA LYS A 82 33.01 13.57 19.10
C LYS A 82 31.49 13.78 19.17
N GLU A 83 30.72 12.70 19.20
CA GLU A 83 29.25 12.73 19.30
C GLU A 83 28.80 13.46 20.55
N LYS A 84 29.43 13.17 21.69
CA LYS A 84 29.14 13.87 22.96
C LYS A 84 29.34 15.38 22.90
N TYR A 85 30.18 15.90 22.00
CA TYR A 85 30.33 17.35 21.80
C TYR A 85 29.18 17.91 20.98
N ARG A 86 28.75 17.19 19.95
CA ARG A 86 27.60 17.56 19.11
C ARG A 86 26.30 17.54 19.91
N GLU A 87 26.11 16.55 20.77
CA GLU A 87 24.98 16.50 21.71
C GLU A 87 24.98 17.69 22.67
N LYS A 88 26.13 18.08 23.23
CA LYS A 88 26.24 19.28 24.06
C LYS A 88 25.89 20.55 23.31
N LEU A 89 26.35 20.70 22.07
CA LEU A 89 26.04 21.87 21.23
C LEU A 89 24.56 21.94 20.82
N GLN A 90 23.87 20.80 20.73
CA GLN A 90 22.42 20.76 20.52
C GLN A 90 21.63 21.22 21.76
N GLY A 91 22.16 21.10 22.97
CA GLY A 91 21.50 21.54 24.20
C GLY A 91 20.21 20.80 24.56
N ASN A 92 19.49 21.30 25.56
CA ASN A 92 18.21 20.78 26.04
C ASN A 92 17.23 21.94 26.36
N PRO A 93 16.08 22.09 25.65
CA PRO A 93 15.61 21.24 24.55
C PRO A 93 16.54 21.30 23.33
N LYS A 94 16.56 20.23 22.53
CA LYS A 94 17.45 20.10 21.37
C LYS A 94 17.20 21.22 20.35
N GLN A 95 18.25 21.98 20.05
CA GLN A 95 18.26 23.04 19.04
C GLN A 95 18.32 22.45 17.62
N ALA A 96 17.67 23.13 16.67
CA ALA A 96 17.69 22.76 15.26
C ALA A 96 19.02 23.17 14.60
N ILE A 97 19.89 22.18 14.34
CA ILE A 97 21.22 22.36 13.77
C ILE A 97 21.37 21.51 12.50
N THR A 98 21.82 22.13 11.41
CA THR A 98 22.26 21.46 10.20
C THR A 98 23.76 21.26 10.24
N TRP A 99 24.19 20.00 10.33
CA TRP A 99 25.61 19.62 10.35
C TRP A 99 26.16 19.47 8.94
N ILE A 100 27.33 20.05 8.68
CA ILE A 100 28.04 19.96 7.40
C ILE A 100 29.47 19.48 7.73
N LEU A 101 29.75 18.20 7.53
CA LEU A 101 31.05 17.60 7.78
C LEU A 101 31.92 17.70 6.53
N LEU A 102 33.02 18.44 6.65
CA LEU A 102 34.10 18.49 5.68
C LEU A 102 35.07 17.33 5.93
N ASN A 103 35.21 16.42 4.97
CA ASN A 103 36.08 15.26 5.09
C ASN A 103 37.02 15.11 3.88
N SER A 104 38.21 14.58 4.14
CA SER A 104 39.18 14.10 3.14
C SER A 104 40.21 13.19 3.84
N GLU A 105 41.07 12.56 3.07
CA GLU A 105 42.13 11.69 3.56
C GLU A 105 43.17 12.46 4.39
N TYR A 106 43.78 11.77 5.34
CA TYR A 106 44.77 12.34 6.27
C TYR A 106 45.89 13.09 5.54
N GLU A 107 46.44 12.49 4.49
CA GLU A 107 47.57 13.02 3.72
C GLU A 107 47.23 14.35 3.04
N VAL A 108 46.01 14.47 2.51
CA VAL A 108 45.52 15.70 1.87
C VAL A 108 45.47 16.84 2.87
N ILE A 109 44.94 16.58 4.07
CA ILE A 109 44.83 17.60 5.12
C ILE A 109 46.20 17.95 5.71
N LEU A 110 47.09 16.98 5.86
CA LEU A 110 48.47 17.21 6.33
C LEU A 110 49.25 18.12 5.38
N ASN A 111 49.13 17.88 4.06
CA ASN A 111 49.76 18.71 3.04
C ASN A 111 49.23 20.15 3.08
N ARG A 112 47.90 20.32 3.20
CA ARG A 112 47.27 21.65 3.37
C ARG A 112 47.78 22.37 4.61
N LEU A 113 47.84 21.70 5.76
CA LEU A 113 48.35 22.29 7.01
C LEU A 113 49.82 22.67 6.93
N SER A 114 50.66 21.84 6.32
CA SER A 114 52.11 22.08 6.21
C SER A 114 52.43 23.28 5.32
N SER A 115 51.54 23.61 4.37
CA SER A 115 51.67 24.78 3.51
C SER A 115 51.22 26.11 4.15
N ARG A 116 50.53 26.06 5.31
CA ARG A 116 49.90 27.22 5.95
C ARG A 116 50.90 27.97 6.84
N LYS A 117 51.07 29.28 6.63
CA LYS A 117 51.90 30.14 7.48
C LYS A 117 51.06 30.85 8.55
N GLY A 118 51.50 30.83 9.81
CA GLY A 118 50.98 31.71 10.87
C GLY A 118 49.77 31.24 11.69
N HIS A 119 49.38 29.96 11.64
CA HIS A 119 48.31 29.42 12.53
C HIS A 119 48.90 28.82 13.81
N TYR A 120 48.24 28.96 14.96
CA TYR A 120 48.69 28.38 16.24
C TYR A 120 48.56 26.84 16.31
N PHE A 121 47.96 26.21 15.29
CA PHE A 121 47.73 24.77 15.24
C PHE A 121 48.87 24.09 14.48
N LYS A 122 49.67 23.27 15.16
CA LYS A 122 50.83 22.59 14.57
C LYS A 122 50.39 21.35 13.77
N PRO A 123 51.00 21.06 12.60
CA PRO A 123 50.70 19.84 11.82
C PRO A 123 50.85 18.54 12.64
N SER A 124 51.75 18.51 13.62
CA SER A 124 51.95 17.37 14.53
C SER A 124 50.72 16.99 15.37
N LEU A 125 49.72 17.87 15.47
CA LEU A 125 48.47 17.62 16.20
C LEU A 125 47.36 17.00 15.34
N LEU A 126 47.54 16.90 14.02
CA LEU A 126 46.50 16.41 13.11
C LEU A 126 46.09 14.97 13.44
N GLN A 127 47.06 14.11 13.75
CA GLN A 127 46.83 12.71 14.10
C GLN A 127 45.80 12.55 15.22
N SER A 128 45.96 13.32 16.31
CA SER A 128 45.04 13.28 17.45
C SER A 128 43.60 13.69 17.11
N GLN A 129 43.40 14.50 16.07
CA GLN A 129 42.06 14.91 15.64
C GLN A 129 41.38 13.86 14.78
N PHE A 130 42.13 13.17 13.91
CA PHE A 130 41.60 12.02 13.17
C PHE A 130 41.23 10.87 14.11
N GLU A 131 42.04 10.60 15.12
CA GLU A 131 41.73 9.61 16.16
C GLU A 131 40.48 9.97 17.00
N ALA A 132 40.19 11.26 17.16
CA ALA A 132 39.04 11.76 17.90
C ALA A 132 37.78 11.98 17.03
N LEU A 133 37.88 11.89 15.70
CA LEU A 133 36.77 12.15 14.78
C LEU A 133 35.82 10.95 14.75
N GLU A 134 34.69 11.10 15.41
CA GLU A 134 33.54 10.20 15.29
C GLU A 134 32.64 10.74 14.17
N ILE A 135 32.60 10.05 13.03
CA ILE A 135 31.77 10.44 11.88
C ILE A 135 30.29 10.25 12.27
N PRO A 136 29.45 11.30 12.35
CA PRO A 136 28.03 11.16 12.65
C PRO A 136 27.33 10.35 11.56
N SER A 137 26.14 9.81 11.81
CA SER A 137 25.26 9.20 10.79
C SER A 137 24.26 10.18 10.17
N TYR A 138 24.40 11.46 10.51
CA TYR A 138 23.52 12.57 10.14
C TYR A 138 24.32 13.77 9.62
N GLY A 139 23.63 14.69 8.93
CA GLY A 139 24.25 15.88 8.34
C GLY A 139 24.67 15.69 6.88
N LEU A 140 25.25 16.74 6.31
CA LEU A 140 25.80 16.74 4.96
C LEU A 140 27.28 16.37 5.02
N TYR A 141 27.71 15.43 4.19
CA TYR A 141 29.12 15.07 4.02
C TYR A 141 29.61 15.68 2.72
N ILE A 142 30.73 16.39 2.81
CA ILE A 142 31.28 17.16 1.69
C ILE A 142 32.75 16.81 1.55
N ASP A 143 33.08 16.24 0.39
CA ASP A 143 34.46 15.96 0.01
C ASP A 143 35.17 17.28 -0.32
N ILE A 144 36.23 17.58 0.43
CA ILE A 144 37.01 18.81 0.27
C ILE A 144 38.09 18.73 -0.83
N ASN A 145 38.15 17.65 -1.61
CA ASN A 145 39.08 17.51 -2.74
C ASN A 145 38.68 18.34 -3.98
N LYS A 146 37.65 19.17 -3.86
CA LYS A 146 37.10 20.06 -4.90
C LYS A 146 37.51 21.52 -4.67
N SER A 147 37.23 22.40 -5.64
CA SER A 147 37.40 23.84 -5.41
C SER A 147 36.39 24.37 -4.40
N GLU A 148 36.68 25.53 -3.78
CA GLU A 148 35.80 26.16 -2.79
C GLU A 148 34.40 26.46 -3.37
N ASP A 149 34.34 26.94 -4.63
CA ASP A 149 33.07 27.19 -5.34
C ASP A 149 32.25 25.92 -5.52
N GLN A 150 32.89 24.81 -5.94
CA GLN A 150 32.23 23.51 -6.12
C GLN A 150 31.71 22.94 -4.79
N ILE A 151 32.46 23.14 -3.71
CA ILE A 151 32.05 22.75 -2.36
C ILE A 151 30.80 23.53 -1.94
N ILE A 152 30.78 24.84 -2.16
CA ILE A 152 29.64 25.69 -1.81
C ILE A 152 28.43 25.36 -2.67
N GLU A 153 28.60 25.15 -3.97
CA GLU A 153 27.52 24.72 -4.86
C GLU A 153 26.93 23.38 -4.41
N GLU A 154 27.77 22.40 -4.05
CA GLU A 154 27.30 21.12 -3.50
C GLU A 154 26.53 21.28 -2.19
N ILE A 155 27.02 22.13 -1.27
CA ILE A 155 26.35 22.43 -0.01
C ILE A 155 24.99 23.08 -0.30
N MET A 156 24.96 24.13 -1.13
CA MET A 156 23.73 24.84 -1.47
C MET A 156 22.71 23.92 -2.15
N ASN A 157 23.13 23.10 -3.12
CA ASN A 157 22.25 22.12 -3.75
C ASN A 157 21.66 21.12 -2.74
N LYS A 158 22.46 20.63 -1.80
CA LYS A 158 21.98 19.73 -0.73
C LYS A 158 21.08 20.43 0.29
N LEU A 159 21.21 21.74 0.48
CA LEU A 159 20.35 22.56 1.33
C LEU A 159 19.04 22.98 0.64
N GLU A 160 19.10 23.31 -0.65
CA GLU A 160 17.98 23.75 -1.49
C GLU A 160 17.09 22.58 -1.93
N HIS A 161 17.65 21.38 -2.05
CA HIS A 161 16.91 20.14 -2.33
C HIS A 161 16.93 19.21 -1.10
N PRO A 162 16.14 19.52 -0.05
CA PRO A 162 15.99 18.62 1.08
C PRO A 162 15.46 17.29 0.57
N LYS A 163 16.11 16.21 1.01
CA LYS A 163 15.80 14.87 0.59
C LYS A 163 14.31 14.55 0.78
N SER A 164 13.76 13.75 -0.13
CA SER A 164 12.36 13.36 -0.06
C SER A 164 12.12 12.32 1.02
N LYS A 165 10.96 12.42 1.68
CA LYS A 165 10.59 11.50 2.76
C LYS A 165 10.27 10.10 2.24
N ILE A 166 9.72 10.05 1.03
CA ILE A 166 9.32 8.85 0.32
C ILE A 166 9.64 9.01 -1.17
N GLY A 167 10.10 7.94 -1.79
CA GLY A 167 10.24 7.85 -3.24
C GLY A 167 9.10 7.05 -3.84
N LEU A 168 8.54 7.49 -4.97
CA LEU A 168 7.55 6.73 -5.73
C LEU A 168 8.15 6.25 -7.05
N LEU A 169 8.23 4.93 -7.21
CA LEU A 169 8.79 4.24 -8.38
C LEU A 169 7.65 3.64 -9.21
N GLY A 170 7.41 4.19 -10.40
CA GLY A 170 6.37 3.75 -11.33
C GLY A 170 5.20 4.73 -11.41
N LEU A 171 5.12 5.48 -12.50
CA LEU A 171 4.13 6.55 -12.71
C LEU A 171 3.01 6.12 -13.67
N GLY A 172 2.42 4.94 -13.43
CA GLY A 172 1.13 4.59 -14.02
C GLY A 172 0.00 5.46 -13.45
N VAL A 173 -1.26 5.20 -13.86
CA VAL A 173 -2.44 5.94 -13.37
C VAL A 173 -2.48 6.01 -11.83
N MET A 174 -2.32 4.86 -11.16
CA MET A 174 -2.31 4.81 -9.68
C MET A 174 -1.10 5.52 -9.07
N GLY A 175 0.09 5.37 -9.65
CA GLY A 175 1.31 6.00 -9.14
C GLY A 175 1.23 7.53 -9.20
N LYS A 176 0.74 8.08 -10.31
CA LYS A 176 0.49 9.52 -10.46
C LYS A 176 -0.49 10.03 -9.41
N SER A 177 -1.65 9.38 -9.26
CA SER A 177 -2.65 9.79 -8.27
C SER A 177 -2.14 9.73 -6.83
N LEU A 178 -1.40 8.68 -6.46
CA LEU A 178 -0.81 8.55 -5.12
C LEU A 178 0.26 9.61 -4.86
N THR A 179 1.11 9.94 -5.86
CA THR A 179 2.09 11.03 -5.73
C THR A 179 1.39 12.36 -5.42
N LEU A 180 0.33 12.68 -6.17
CA LEU A 180 -0.44 13.91 -5.94
C LEU A 180 -1.11 13.92 -4.58
N ASN A 181 -1.65 12.77 -4.13
CA ASN A 181 -2.25 12.66 -2.80
C ASN A 181 -1.19 12.89 -1.71
N LEU A 182 -0.03 12.24 -1.79
CA LEU A 182 1.10 12.45 -0.86
C LEU A 182 1.52 13.93 -0.81
N ALA A 183 1.67 14.56 -1.97
CA ALA A 183 2.05 15.97 -2.07
C ALA A 183 0.99 16.90 -1.47
N SER A 184 -0.30 16.60 -1.68
CA SER A 184 -1.42 17.35 -1.08
C SER A 184 -1.44 17.28 0.45
N LYS A 185 -0.73 16.30 1.04
CA LYS A 185 -0.52 16.16 2.50
C LYS A 185 0.87 16.65 2.94
N GLU A 186 1.50 17.49 2.13
CA GLU A 186 2.77 18.16 2.40
C GLU A 186 3.98 17.21 2.52
N PHE A 187 3.86 15.98 2.02
CA PHE A 187 5.01 15.08 1.93
C PHE A 187 5.88 15.43 0.72
N LYS A 188 7.19 15.52 0.94
CA LYS A 188 8.18 15.63 -0.14
C LYS A 188 8.36 14.27 -0.79
N VAL A 189 8.04 14.18 -2.08
CA VAL A 189 8.07 12.95 -2.87
C VAL A 189 9.04 13.12 -4.03
N SER A 190 10.02 12.21 -4.11
CA SER A 190 10.81 12.04 -5.34
C SER A 190 10.10 11.03 -6.22
N VAL A 191 10.07 11.27 -7.53
CA VAL A 191 9.40 10.38 -8.49
C VAL A 191 10.40 9.77 -9.45
N TYR A 192 10.21 8.49 -9.73
CA TYR A 192 11.01 7.77 -10.71
C TYR A 192 10.11 7.03 -11.69
N ASN A 193 10.47 7.10 -12.97
CA ASN A 193 10.01 6.15 -13.97
C ASN A 193 11.16 5.86 -14.93
N ARG A 194 11.35 4.58 -15.27
CA ARG A 194 12.36 4.17 -16.24
C ARG A 194 12.12 4.90 -17.57
N HIS A 195 13.21 5.35 -18.20
CA HIS A 195 13.19 5.75 -19.60
C HIS A 195 13.33 4.51 -20.50
N VAL A 196 12.36 4.30 -21.38
CA VAL A 196 12.41 3.27 -22.42
C VAL A 196 12.09 3.91 -23.76
N ASP A 197 13.06 3.91 -24.66
CA ASP A 197 12.89 4.48 -25.99
C ASP A 197 11.60 3.97 -26.65
N ARG A 198 10.76 4.92 -27.09
CA ARG A 198 9.49 4.70 -27.77
C ARG A 198 8.36 4.04 -26.95
N LEU A 199 8.61 3.66 -25.69
CA LEU A 199 7.61 3.05 -24.81
C LEU A 199 7.29 3.92 -23.61
N GLU A 200 8.31 4.39 -22.89
CA GLU A 200 8.19 5.16 -21.66
C GLU A 200 9.19 6.31 -21.68
N VAL A 201 8.90 7.35 -22.46
CA VAL A 201 9.81 8.49 -22.67
C VAL A 201 9.42 9.65 -21.74
N ASP A 202 10.40 10.16 -20.98
CA ASP A 202 10.26 11.37 -20.13
C ASP A 202 9.07 11.32 -19.15
N ILE A 203 8.58 10.15 -18.73
CA ILE A 203 7.34 10.05 -17.94
C ILE A 203 7.45 10.84 -16.62
N ALA A 204 8.55 10.69 -15.89
CA ALA A 204 8.78 11.37 -14.62
C ALA A 204 8.90 12.89 -14.79
N LYS A 205 9.67 13.31 -15.80
CA LYS A 205 9.84 14.72 -16.18
C LYS A 205 8.50 15.36 -16.59
N ASN A 206 7.77 14.72 -17.50
CA ASN A 206 6.48 15.21 -17.99
C ASN A 206 5.46 15.32 -16.85
N PHE A 207 5.46 14.36 -15.92
CA PHE A 207 4.62 14.42 -14.73
C PHE A 207 4.99 15.60 -13.81
N ALA A 208 6.28 15.80 -13.52
CA ALA A 208 6.73 16.92 -12.71
C ALA A 208 6.40 18.27 -13.36
N GLU A 209 6.70 18.43 -14.65
CA GLU A 209 6.41 19.64 -15.42
C GLU A 209 4.91 19.96 -15.49
N ALA A 210 4.05 18.94 -15.66
CA ALA A 210 2.61 19.12 -15.67
C ALA A 210 2.04 19.63 -14.34
N ASN A 211 2.72 19.34 -13.23
CA ASN A 211 2.25 19.68 -11.87
C ASN A 211 3.08 20.78 -11.18
N LYS A 212 4.06 21.37 -11.87
CA LYS A 212 5.01 22.36 -11.30
C LYS A 212 4.37 23.61 -10.72
N LYS A 213 3.11 23.91 -11.08
CA LYS A 213 2.35 25.04 -10.54
C LYS A 213 1.98 24.82 -9.08
N ASP A 214 1.64 23.60 -8.73
CA ASP A 214 1.11 23.24 -7.42
C ASP A 214 2.16 22.52 -6.57
N TYR A 215 3.03 21.73 -7.20
CA TYR A 215 4.01 20.88 -6.51
C TYR A 215 5.37 20.86 -7.22
N ASN A 216 6.45 20.90 -6.44
CA ASN A 216 7.80 20.66 -6.95
C ASN A 216 8.19 19.20 -6.70
N PHE A 217 8.19 18.38 -7.75
CA PHE A 217 8.61 16.98 -7.71
C PHE A 217 10.03 16.82 -8.26
N PRO A 218 11.03 16.50 -7.41
CA PRO A 218 12.28 15.94 -7.90
C PRO A 218 11.98 14.68 -8.72
N TRP A 219 12.38 14.68 -9.98
CA TRP A 219 12.10 13.59 -10.91
C TRP A 219 13.41 13.00 -11.42
N PHE A 220 13.39 11.69 -11.66
CA PHE A 220 14.58 10.94 -12.06
C PHE A 220 14.20 9.82 -13.04
N ASP A 221 15.08 9.58 -14.00
CA ASP A 221 15.11 8.43 -14.90
C ASP A 221 16.31 7.51 -14.62
N GLU A 222 17.32 8.02 -13.91
CA GLU A 222 18.43 7.27 -13.33
C GLU A 222 18.16 6.80 -11.89
N LEU A 223 18.26 5.49 -11.66
CA LEU A 223 17.83 4.87 -10.40
C LEU A 223 18.71 5.29 -9.22
N LYS A 224 20.02 5.46 -9.44
CA LYS A 224 20.96 5.89 -8.40
C LYS A 224 20.63 7.29 -7.88
N ASP A 225 20.33 8.22 -8.78
CA ASP A 225 20.03 9.61 -8.41
C ASP A 225 18.69 9.70 -7.65
N PHE A 226 17.71 8.88 -8.05
CA PHE A 226 16.48 8.70 -7.29
C PHE A 226 16.73 8.18 -5.88
N VAL A 227 17.57 7.15 -5.70
CA VAL A 227 17.86 6.59 -4.37
C VAL A 227 18.65 7.59 -3.51
N ASP A 228 19.53 8.38 -4.11
CA ASP A 228 20.33 9.40 -3.43
C ASP A 228 19.48 10.61 -3.00
N SER A 229 18.35 10.87 -3.65
CA SER A 229 17.42 11.95 -3.29
C SER A 229 16.57 11.68 -2.04
N LEU A 230 16.62 10.46 -1.47
CA LEU A 230 15.76 10.05 -0.35
C LEU A 230 16.44 10.18 1.02
N GLU A 231 15.67 10.58 2.03
CA GLU A 231 16.10 10.57 3.44
C GLU A 231 16.47 9.15 3.88
N LYS A 232 17.55 8.99 4.66
CA LYS A 232 17.88 7.70 5.28
C LYS A 232 17.20 7.56 6.66
N PRO A 233 16.76 6.35 7.07
CA PRO A 233 16.61 5.17 6.21
C PRO A 233 15.50 5.38 5.17
N ARG A 234 15.75 4.92 3.94
CA ARG A 234 14.95 5.23 2.75
C ARG A 234 13.61 4.50 2.77
N ASN A 235 12.60 5.13 2.18
CA ASN A 235 11.27 4.55 1.97
C ASN A 235 10.92 4.64 0.47
N ILE A 236 10.80 3.50 -0.19
CA ILE A 236 10.56 3.41 -1.63
C ILE A 236 9.25 2.68 -1.88
N LEU A 237 8.24 3.39 -2.39
CA LEU A 237 6.96 2.82 -2.80
C LEU A 237 7.00 2.43 -4.28
N LEU A 238 6.80 1.15 -4.55
CA LEU A 238 6.73 0.57 -5.89
C LEU A 238 5.28 0.54 -6.37
N MET A 239 5.03 1.16 -7.52
CA MET A 239 3.74 1.18 -8.22
C MET A 239 3.91 0.64 -9.65
N VAL A 240 4.48 -0.56 -9.75
CA VAL A 240 4.76 -1.25 -11.01
C VAL A 240 3.85 -2.48 -11.19
N ASN A 241 3.89 -3.10 -12.37
CA ASN A 241 3.13 -4.31 -12.64
C ASN A 241 3.54 -5.45 -11.70
N ALA A 242 2.57 -6.21 -11.21
CA ALA A 242 2.79 -7.34 -10.32
C ALA A 242 3.61 -8.48 -10.98
N GLY A 243 4.17 -9.36 -10.15
CA GLY A 243 4.97 -10.50 -10.60
C GLY A 243 6.43 -10.12 -10.84
N LYS A 244 7.02 -10.68 -11.91
CA LYS A 244 8.47 -10.60 -12.19
C LYS A 244 9.03 -9.17 -12.26
N THR A 245 8.22 -8.19 -12.67
CA THR A 245 8.65 -6.79 -12.75
C THR A 245 9.06 -6.24 -11.40
N VAL A 246 8.34 -6.58 -10.32
CA VAL A 246 8.71 -6.18 -8.96
C VAL A 246 10.06 -6.79 -8.56
N ASP A 247 10.30 -8.07 -8.90
CA ASP A 247 11.56 -8.75 -8.56
C ASP A 247 12.77 -8.15 -9.30
N VAL A 248 12.59 -7.74 -10.56
CA VAL A 248 13.61 -7.02 -11.33
C VAL A 248 13.92 -5.67 -10.67
N VAL A 249 12.89 -4.90 -10.33
CA VAL A 249 13.07 -3.60 -9.67
C VAL A 249 13.77 -3.75 -8.31
N ILE A 250 13.37 -4.74 -7.50
CA ILE A 250 14.04 -5.02 -6.22
C ILE A 250 15.51 -5.35 -6.46
N LYS A 251 15.81 -6.21 -7.43
CA LYS A 251 17.20 -6.59 -7.77
C LYS A 251 18.05 -5.38 -8.15
N ASP A 252 17.50 -4.44 -8.92
CA ASP A 252 18.21 -3.23 -9.36
C ASP A 252 18.38 -2.21 -8.22
N LEU A 253 17.45 -2.18 -7.26
CA LEU A 253 17.56 -1.35 -6.06
C LEU A 253 18.59 -1.87 -5.05
N LEU A 254 18.70 -3.18 -4.86
CA LEU A 254 19.57 -3.81 -3.85
C LEU A 254 20.99 -3.22 -3.75
N PRO A 255 21.76 -3.02 -4.83
CA PRO A 255 23.12 -2.48 -4.74
C PRO A 255 23.18 -1.00 -4.29
N LEU A 256 22.05 -0.30 -4.21
CA LEU A 256 21.95 1.12 -3.90
C LEU A 256 21.39 1.39 -2.48
N LEU A 257 20.90 0.34 -1.79
CA LEU A 257 20.24 0.46 -0.49
C LEU A 257 21.20 0.18 0.66
N ASP A 258 20.95 0.84 1.79
CA ASP A 258 21.63 0.59 3.06
C ASP A 258 20.80 -0.32 3.97
N ILE A 259 21.46 -0.96 4.95
CA ILE A 259 20.79 -1.73 6.00
C ILE A 259 19.72 -0.85 6.67
N GLY A 260 18.53 -1.42 6.81
CA GLY A 260 17.38 -0.78 7.40
C GLY A 260 16.52 -0.01 6.41
N ASP A 261 16.90 0.16 5.14
CA ASP A 261 16.02 0.77 4.12
C ASP A 261 14.74 -0.07 3.88
N LEU A 262 13.65 0.59 3.50
CA LEU A 262 12.32 0.00 3.34
C LEU A 262 11.85 0.08 1.88
N ILE A 263 11.48 -1.07 1.33
CA ILE A 263 10.76 -1.19 0.06
C ILE A 263 9.29 -1.53 0.37
N ILE A 264 8.36 -0.75 -0.18
CA ILE A 264 6.91 -0.98 -0.10
C ILE A 264 6.41 -1.36 -1.49
N ASP A 265 5.85 -2.56 -1.66
CA ASP A 265 5.14 -2.95 -2.88
C ASP A 265 3.67 -2.54 -2.76
N GLY A 266 3.28 -1.47 -3.48
CA GLY A 266 1.90 -0.95 -3.54
C GLY A 266 1.06 -1.54 -4.67
N GLY A 267 1.60 -2.52 -5.40
CA GLY A 267 0.94 -3.17 -6.53
C GLY A 267 -0.16 -4.15 -6.10
N ASN A 268 -0.74 -4.84 -7.09
CA ASN A 268 -1.61 -5.99 -6.81
C ASN A 268 -0.79 -7.28 -6.87
N SER A 269 0.26 -7.40 -6.06
CA SER A 269 1.11 -8.59 -6.01
C SER A 269 0.40 -9.76 -5.34
N HIS A 270 0.80 -10.99 -5.71
CA HIS A 270 0.31 -12.18 -5.05
C HIS A 270 0.94 -12.29 -3.66
N TYR A 271 0.13 -12.60 -2.63
CA TYR A 271 0.59 -12.60 -1.24
C TYR A 271 1.77 -13.54 -0.98
N LYS A 272 1.83 -14.71 -1.63
CA LYS A 272 2.98 -15.64 -1.52
C LYS A 272 4.29 -15.03 -2.04
N ASP A 273 4.23 -14.19 -3.08
CA ASP A 273 5.42 -13.47 -3.56
C ASP A 273 5.89 -12.46 -2.53
N THR A 274 4.97 -11.77 -1.84
CA THR A 274 5.30 -10.86 -0.75
C THR A 274 5.96 -11.56 0.42
N ARG A 275 5.43 -12.72 0.84
CA ARG A 275 6.04 -13.53 1.91
C ARG A 275 7.48 -13.90 1.58
N ARG A 276 7.72 -14.40 0.35
CA ARG A 276 9.07 -14.70 -0.13
C ARG A 276 9.97 -13.46 -0.15
N ARG A 277 9.50 -12.34 -0.74
CA ARG A 277 10.27 -11.08 -0.84
C ARG A 277 10.64 -10.53 0.53
N GLU A 278 9.72 -10.56 1.50
CA GLU A 278 10.01 -10.11 2.86
C GLU A 278 11.11 -10.97 3.49
N GLN A 279 11.02 -12.29 3.37
CA GLN A 279 12.05 -13.20 3.87
C GLN A 279 13.42 -12.92 3.21
N ASP A 280 13.47 -12.87 1.87
CA ASP A 280 14.69 -12.65 1.09
C ASP A 280 15.37 -11.31 1.39
N LEU A 281 14.60 -10.28 1.73
CA LEU A 281 15.10 -8.93 2.03
C LEU A 281 15.49 -8.78 3.50
N LYS A 282 14.77 -9.45 4.42
CA LYS A 282 15.11 -9.49 5.83
C LYS A 282 16.50 -10.09 6.06
N GLU A 283 16.86 -11.15 5.32
CA GLU A 283 18.20 -11.74 5.37
C GLU A 283 19.33 -10.78 4.93
N LYS A 284 18.99 -9.74 4.17
CA LYS A 284 19.90 -8.67 3.73
C LYS A 284 19.87 -7.43 4.63
N GLY A 285 19.14 -7.50 5.75
CA GLY A 285 18.96 -6.37 6.67
C GLY A 285 18.02 -5.27 6.14
N LEU A 286 17.20 -5.56 5.14
CA LEU A 286 16.23 -4.62 4.57
C LEU A 286 14.82 -4.91 5.07
N LEU A 287 13.97 -3.88 5.10
CA LEU A 287 12.55 -4.01 5.40
C LEU A 287 11.75 -4.13 4.09
N PHE A 288 10.70 -4.94 4.12
CA PHE A 288 9.74 -5.05 3.03
C PHE A 288 8.32 -4.97 3.57
N MET A 289 7.43 -4.31 2.82
CA MET A 289 6.01 -4.20 3.14
C MET A 289 5.19 -4.46 1.88
N GLY A 290 4.24 -5.39 1.93
CA GLY A 290 3.23 -5.54 0.90
C GLY A 290 2.00 -4.72 1.25
N MET A 291 1.60 -3.77 0.39
CA MET A 291 0.56 -2.81 0.71
C MET A 291 -0.52 -2.79 -0.36
N GLY A 292 -1.68 -3.37 -0.04
CA GLY A 292 -2.83 -3.26 -0.91
C GLY A 292 -3.39 -1.84 -0.97
N VAL A 293 -3.70 -1.32 -2.16
CA VAL A 293 -4.36 -0.01 -2.34
C VAL A 293 -5.63 -0.16 -3.17
N SER A 294 -6.79 0.29 -2.66
CA SER A 294 -8.08 0.25 -3.37
C SER A 294 -8.70 1.64 -3.47
N GLY A 295 -9.44 1.91 -4.56
CA GLY A 295 -10.11 3.20 -4.81
C GLY A 295 -10.11 3.71 -6.25
N GLY A 296 -9.40 3.02 -7.15
CA GLY A 296 -9.24 3.48 -8.54
C GLY A 296 -8.44 4.78 -8.63
N GLU A 297 -8.48 5.43 -9.79
CA GLU A 297 -7.73 6.67 -10.06
C GLU A 297 -8.14 7.82 -9.13
N GLU A 298 -9.45 8.05 -9.01
CA GLU A 298 -10.00 9.11 -8.18
C GLU A 298 -9.80 8.84 -6.69
N GLY A 299 -10.03 7.60 -6.23
CA GLY A 299 -9.79 7.22 -4.84
C GLY A 299 -8.31 7.33 -4.48
N ALA A 300 -7.39 6.91 -5.34
CA ALA A 300 -5.96 7.10 -5.10
C ALA A 300 -5.57 8.56 -4.90
N LEU A 301 -6.21 9.48 -5.63
CA LEU A 301 -5.98 10.92 -5.55
C LEU A 301 -6.58 11.56 -4.29
N LYS A 302 -7.83 11.21 -3.95
CA LYS A 302 -8.59 11.87 -2.87
C LYS A 302 -8.45 11.19 -1.51
N GLY A 303 -8.21 9.89 -1.49
CA GLY A 303 -8.20 9.06 -0.29
C GLY A 303 -8.55 7.61 -0.60
N PRO A 304 -7.58 6.70 -0.76
CA PRO A 304 -7.85 5.29 -0.97
C PRO A 304 -8.05 4.55 0.35
N SER A 305 -8.49 3.30 0.26
CA SER A 305 -8.30 2.32 1.34
C SER A 305 -6.92 1.67 1.19
N ILE A 306 -6.15 1.62 2.28
CA ILE A 306 -4.76 1.17 2.29
C ILE A 306 -4.59 0.01 3.29
N MET A 307 -4.02 -1.08 2.82
CA MET A 307 -3.94 -2.38 3.50
C MET A 307 -2.48 -2.85 3.62
N PRO A 308 -1.65 -2.20 4.45
CA PRO A 308 -0.25 -2.58 4.64
C PRO A 308 -0.12 -3.85 5.49
N GLY A 309 0.64 -4.81 4.98
CA GLY A 309 1.13 -6.00 5.68
C GLY A 309 2.65 -6.09 5.66
N GLY A 310 3.22 -6.77 6.65
CA GLY A 310 4.66 -6.86 6.88
C GLY A 310 5.00 -6.63 8.36
N SER A 311 6.28 -6.49 8.67
CA SER A 311 6.72 -6.23 10.05
C SER A 311 6.09 -4.99 10.70
N HIS A 312 5.85 -5.05 12.01
CA HIS A 312 5.42 -3.89 12.82
C HIS A 312 6.41 -2.72 12.74
N GLU A 313 7.70 -2.99 12.57
CA GLU A 313 8.74 -1.98 12.39
C GLU A 313 8.51 -1.17 11.12
N SER A 314 8.21 -1.84 10.00
CA SER A 314 7.89 -1.17 8.74
C SER A 314 6.65 -0.29 8.87
N TYR A 315 5.58 -0.77 9.52
CA TYR A 315 4.37 0.03 9.74
C TYR A 315 4.62 1.22 10.68
N LYS A 316 5.39 1.04 11.77
CA LYS A 316 5.74 2.15 12.66
C LYS A 316 6.48 3.27 11.92
N ARG A 317 7.25 2.94 10.88
CA ARG A 317 8.02 3.90 10.09
C ARG A 317 7.15 4.71 9.11
N VAL A 318 6.27 4.07 8.37
CA VAL A 318 5.52 4.70 7.25
C VAL A 318 4.00 4.74 7.43
N GLY A 319 3.45 4.08 8.45
CA GLY A 319 2.01 4.02 8.72
C GLY A 319 1.37 5.40 8.86
N GLY A 320 2.04 6.32 9.57
CA GLY A 320 1.56 7.71 9.68
C GLY A 320 1.52 8.50 8.36
N ILE A 321 2.29 8.07 7.34
CA ILE A 321 2.20 8.63 5.98
C ILE A 321 0.91 8.12 5.32
N PHE A 322 0.71 6.80 5.35
CA PHE A 322 -0.43 6.14 4.73
C PHE A 322 -1.77 6.51 5.39
N GLU A 323 -1.81 6.63 6.71
CA GLU A 323 -2.99 7.10 7.45
C GLU A 323 -3.42 8.54 7.09
N LYS A 324 -2.47 9.41 6.69
CA LYS A 324 -2.78 10.78 6.26
C LYS A 324 -3.36 10.85 4.85
N ILE A 325 -2.89 9.99 3.95
CA ILE A 325 -3.36 9.97 2.57
C ILE A 325 -4.61 9.10 2.36
N ALA A 326 -4.92 8.19 3.30
CA ALA A 326 -6.10 7.33 3.21
C ALA A 326 -7.42 8.11 3.36
N ALA A 327 -8.50 7.54 2.80
CA ALA A 327 -9.86 7.97 3.11
C ALA A 327 -10.13 7.94 4.62
N LYS A 328 -11.16 8.66 5.08
CA LYS A 328 -11.65 8.56 6.45
C LYS A 328 -12.98 7.79 6.46
N ASP A 329 -13.15 6.94 7.46
CA ASP A 329 -14.42 6.26 7.75
C ASP A 329 -15.46 7.29 8.27
N PRO A 330 -16.74 6.89 8.44
CA PRO A 330 -17.77 7.80 8.97
C PRO A 330 -17.46 8.39 10.35
N GLY A 331 -16.58 7.76 11.13
CA GLY A 331 -16.11 8.23 12.43
C GLY A 331 -14.86 9.12 12.37
N GLY A 332 -14.36 9.43 11.17
CA GLY A 332 -13.18 10.27 10.96
C GLY A 332 -11.83 9.55 11.09
N LYS A 333 -11.80 8.23 11.31
CA LYS A 333 -10.56 7.46 11.39
C LYS A 333 -10.06 7.08 10.00
N PRO A 334 -8.73 7.01 9.76
CA PRO A 334 -8.20 6.58 8.47
C PRO A 334 -8.65 5.16 8.10
N CYS A 335 -8.97 4.97 6.83
CA CYS A 335 -9.16 3.68 6.17
C CYS A 335 -7.80 3.03 5.87
N CYS A 336 -6.97 2.94 6.91
CA CYS A 336 -5.64 2.35 6.91
C CYS A 336 -5.35 1.81 8.31
N ILE A 337 -4.89 0.57 8.40
CA ILE A 337 -4.40 -0.09 9.62
C ILE A 337 -3.22 -0.99 9.25
N HIS A 338 -2.40 -1.37 10.23
CA HIS A 338 -1.51 -2.52 10.05
C HIS A 338 -2.37 -3.78 10.00
N VAL A 339 -2.44 -4.42 8.82
CA VAL A 339 -3.34 -5.56 8.57
C VAL A 339 -2.84 -6.83 9.26
N GLY A 340 -1.53 -7.04 9.24
CA GLY A 340 -0.90 -8.26 9.73
C GLY A 340 0.56 -8.38 9.25
N PRO A 341 1.25 -9.48 9.57
CA PRO A 341 2.60 -9.72 9.09
C PRO A 341 2.63 -10.04 7.60
N ASP A 342 3.84 -10.15 7.05
CA ASP A 342 4.14 -10.70 5.73
C ASP A 342 3.21 -10.28 4.55
N GLY A 343 2.61 -11.25 3.86
CA GLY A 343 1.71 -11.08 2.73
C GLY A 343 0.28 -10.71 3.12
N ALA A 344 -0.05 -10.54 4.41
CA ALA A 344 -1.42 -10.30 4.87
C ALA A 344 -2.11 -9.12 4.15
N GLY A 345 -1.41 -8.00 3.97
CA GLY A 345 -1.93 -6.81 3.29
C GLY A 345 -2.35 -7.08 1.84
N HIS A 346 -1.52 -7.81 1.09
CA HIS A 346 -1.86 -8.22 -0.27
C HIS A 346 -2.92 -9.33 -0.32
N PHE A 347 -2.99 -10.21 0.67
CA PHE A 347 -4.06 -11.21 0.76
C PHE A 347 -5.42 -10.54 0.96
N VAL A 348 -5.51 -9.61 1.91
CA VAL A 348 -6.74 -8.82 2.15
C VAL A 348 -7.14 -8.06 0.90
N LYS A 349 -6.19 -7.44 0.18
CA LYS A 349 -6.49 -6.76 -1.09
C LYS A 349 -6.91 -7.69 -2.22
N MET A 350 -6.27 -8.86 -2.34
CA MET A 350 -6.65 -9.88 -3.30
C MET A 350 -8.11 -10.30 -3.08
N LEU A 351 -8.50 -10.50 -1.82
CA LEU A 351 -9.84 -10.90 -1.48
C LEU A 351 -10.88 -9.77 -1.59
N HIS A 352 -10.51 -8.52 -1.28
CA HIS A 352 -11.32 -7.34 -1.64
C HIS A 352 -11.72 -7.39 -3.12
N ASN A 353 -10.76 -7.66 -4.02
CA ASN A 353 -11.05 -7.78 -5.45
C ASN A 353 -11.93 -9.00 -5.77
N GLY A 354 -11.83 -10.09 -4.99
CA GLY A 354 -12.73 -11.23 -5.11
C GLY A 354 -14.19 -10.85 -4.81
N ILE A 355 -14.42 -10.20 -3.67
CA ILE A 355 -15.75 -9.71 -3.27
C ILE A 355 -16.27 -8.72 -4.33
N GLU A 356 -15.43 -7.80 -4.80
CA GLU A 356 -15.73 -6.87 -5.90
C GLU A 356 -16.23 -7.61 -7.14
N TYR A 357 -15.57 -8.72 -7.53
CA TYR A 357 -15.98 -9.49 -8.70
C TYR A 357 -17.36 -10.11 -8.52
N GLY A 358 -17.65 -10.64 -7.33
CA GLY A 358 -18.97 -11.16 -6.97
C GLY A 358 -20.06 -10.10 -7.04
N GLU A 359 -19.84 -8.91 -6.46
CA GLU A 359 -20.80 -7.80 -6.48
C GLU A 359 -21.04 -7.28 -7.91
N MET A 360 -19.98 -7.06 -8.69
CA MET A 360 -20.10 -6.61 -10.08
C MET A 360 -20.90 -7.61 -10.93
N GLN A 361 -20.62 -8.90 -10.78
CA GLN A 361 -21.31 -9.94 -11.53
C GLN A 361 -22.78 -10.05 -11.09
N LEU A 362 -23.06 -9.93 -9.79
CA LEU A 362 -24.43 -9.91 -9.27
C LEU A 362 -25.23 -8.73 -9.83
N ILE A 363 -24.67 -7.52 -9.85
CA ILE A 363 -25.32 -6.34 -10.44
C ILE A 363 -25.56 -6.57 -11.95
N ALA A 364 -24.58 -7.14 -12.66
CA ALA A 364 -24.70 -7.45 -14.08
C ALA A 364 -25.81 -8.48 -14.37
N GLU A 365 -25.97 -9.50 -13.53
CA GLU A 365 -27.06 -10.48 -13.62
C GLU A 365 -28.43 -9.83 -13.44
N ILE A 366 -28.57 -8.95 -12.44
CA ILE A 366 -29.82 -8.22 -12.22
C ILE A 366 -30.13 -7.30 -13.40
N TYR A 367 -29.14 -6.55 -13.90
CA TYR A 367 -29.30 -5.73 -15.09
C TYR A 367 -29.76 -6.58 -16.28
N HIS A 368 -29.10 -7.71 -16.53
CA HIS A 368 -29.39 -8.56 -17.67
C HIS A 368 -30.80 -9.17 -17.57
N TYR A 369 -31.20 -9.65 -16.40
CA TYR A 369 -32.55 -10.15 -16.14
C TYR A 369 -33.62 -9.07 -16.37
N LEU A 370 -33.43 -7.86 -15.83
CA LEU A 370 -34.34 -6.72 -16.04
C LEU A 370 -34.42 -6.31 -17.52
N ARG A 371 -33.28 -6.29 -18.20
CA ARG A 371 -33.18 -5.81 -19.58
C ARG A 371 -33.81 -6.79 -20.58
N PHE A 372 -33.57 -8.10 -20.40
CA PHE A 372 -33.87 -9.10 -21.42
C PHE A 372 -35.02 -10.04 -21.06
N SER A 373 -35.27 -10.36 -19.78
CA SER A 373 -36.48 -11.12 -19.38
C SER A 373 -37.66 -10.22 -19.08
N ILE A 374 -37.44 -9.11 -18.37
CA ILE A 374 -38.53 -8.18 -18.04
C ILE A 374 -38.76 -7.19 -19.19
N GLY A 375 -37.69 -6.77 -19.87
CA GLY A 375 -37.80 -5.91 -21.05
C GLY A 375 -37.85 -4.41 -20.76
N ILE A 376 -37.38 -3.96 -19.60
CA ILE A 376 -37.32 -2.53 -19.23
C ILE A 376 -36.05 -1.83 -19.74
N GLY A 377 -36.13 -0.50 -19.92
CA GLY A 377 -35.07 0.31 -20.52
C GLY A 377 -33.91 0.65 -19.58
N PRO A 378 -32.71 1.06 -20.08
CA PRO A 378 -31.57 1.38 -19.22
C PRO A 378 -31.88 2.48 -18.19
N LYS A 379 -32.63 3.51 -18.61
CA LYS A 379 -33.07 4.61 -17.73
C LYS A 379 -33.98 4.16 -16.59
N GLU A 380 -34.86 3.20 -16.83
CA GLU A 380 -35.77 2.66 -15.81
C GLU A 380 -34.98 1.78 -14.83
N ILE A 381 -34.05 0.96 -15.33
CA ILE A 381 -33.13 0.17 -14.50
C ILE A 381 -32.27 1.10 -13.63
N ALA A 382 -31.72 2.18 -14.20
CA ALA A 382 -30.95 3.18 -13.45
C ALA A 382 -31.78 3.78 -12.30
N SER A 383 -33.06 4.09 -12.55
CA SER A 383 -33.97 4.62 -11.53
C SER A 383 -34.23 3.61 -10.39
N LEU A 384 -34.30 2.31 -10.72
CA LEU A 384 -34.39 1.24 -9.70
C LEU A 384 -33.10 1.14 -8.89
N PHE A 385 -31.95 1.12 -9.54
CA PHE A 385 -30.66 1.05 -8.86
C PHE A 385 -30.44 2.26 -7.94
N LYS A 386 -30.77 3.48 -8.37
CA LYS A 386 -30.76 4.68 -7.52
C LYS A 386 -31.64 4.52 -6.28
N ARG A 387 -32.84 3.96 -6.43
CA ARG A 387 -33.77 3.71 -5.31
C ARG A 387 -33.19 2.69 -4.32
N TRP A 388 -32.68 1.58 -4.82
CA TRP A 388 -32.03 0.55 -4.00
C TRP A 388 -30.79 1.08 -3.29
N ASN A 389 -30.06 2.00 -3.93
CA ASN A 389 -28.86 2.59 -3.37
C ASN A 389 -29.12 3.54 -2.18
N LEU A 390 -30.36 3.99 -1.97
CA LEU A 390 -30.74 4.69 -0.74
C LEU A 390 -30.54 3.81 0.51
N GLU A 391 -30.73 2.50 0.36
CA GLU A 391 -30.49 1.52 1.42
C GLU A 391 -29.09 0.92 1.35
N MET A 392 -28.64 0.49 0.17
CA MET A 392 -27.36 -0.20 0.01
C MET A 392 -26.13 0.71 0.21
N LYS A 393 -26.26 2.01 -0.09
CA LYS A 393 -25.17 3.00 -0.12
C LYS A 393 -23.88 2.46 -0.74
N SER A 394 -24.02 1.66 -1.79
CA SER A 394 -22.94 0.94 -2.46
C SER A 394 -22.38 1.77 -3.61
N TYR A 395 -21.06 1.89 -3.67
CA TYR A 395 -20.40 2.58 -4.77
C TYR A 395 -20.62 1.85 -6.11
N LEU A 396 -20.56 0.51 -6.13
CA LEU A 396 -20.79 -0.25 -7.36
C LEU A 396 -22.21 -0.09 -7.90
N LEU A 397 -23.21 0.00 -7.03
CA LEU A 397 -24.60 0.22 -7.43
C LEU A 397 -24.83 1.66 -7.90
N GLU A 398 -24.19 2.64 -7.25
CA GLU A 398 -24.15 4.06 -7.64
C GLU A 398 -23.64 4.22 -9.07
N ILE A 399 -22.41 3.77 -9.35
CA ILE A 399 -21.81 3.92 -10.68
C ILE A 399 -22.57 3.11 -11.73
N SER A 400 -23.20 1.99 -11.36
CA SER A 400 -24.01 1.20 -12.30
C SER A 400 -25.23 1.98 -12.78
N ALA A 401 -25.85 2.79 -11.92
CA ALA A 401 -26.94 3.66 -12.32
C ALA A 401 -26.46 4.77 -13.28
N ASP A 402 -25.32 5.39 -13.00
CA ASP A 402 -24.74 6.44 -13.84
C ASP A 402 -24.31 5.91 -15.22
N ILE A 403 -23.73 4.70 -15.26
CA ILE A 403 -23.37 4.00 -16.50
C ILE A 403 -24.60 3.79 -17.38
N LEU A 404 -25.73 3.36 -16.80
CA LEU A 404 -26.96 3.10 -17.54
C LEU A 404 -27.63 4.37 -18.10
N GLU A 405 -27.30 5.55 -17.57
CA GLU A 405 -27.78 6.84 -18.08
C GLU A 405 -26.83 7.48 -19.09
N THR A 406 -25.60 6.98 -19.19
CA THR A 406 -24.57 7.54 -20.09
C THR A 406 -24.93 7.27 -21.55
N LYS A 407 -24.86 8.33 -22.37
CA LYS A 407 -25.18 8.30 -23.80
C LYS A 407 -23.99 8.68 -24.68
N GLU A 408 -23.97 8.13 -25.88
CA GLU A 408 -23.11 8.57 -26.98
C GLU A 408 -24.00 8.88 -28.20
N GLY A 409 -24.26 10.18 -28.40
CA GLY A 409 -25.32 10.64 -29.30
C GLY A 409 -26.70 10.40 -28.68
N ASP A 410 -27.62 9.82 -29.46
CA ASP A 410 -28.97 9.50 -28.98
C ASP A 410 -29.07 8.13 -28.28
N GLU A 411 -28.06 7.28 -28.48
CA GLU A 411 -28.00 5.89 -28.00
C GLU A 411 -27.33 5.79 -26.62
N PHE A 412 -27.73 4.79 -25.83
CA PHE A 412 -27.10 4.49 -24.55
C PHE A 412 -25.75 3.80 -24.78
N LEU A 413 -24.70 4.29 -24.11
CA LEU A 413 -23.34 3.76 -24.31
C LEU A 413 -23.25 2.28 -23.91
N ILE A 414 -24.01 1.84 -22.90
CA ILE A 414 -24.02 0.44 -22.45
C ILE A 414 -24.36 -0.56 -23.57
N ASP A 415 -25.23 -0.17 -24.51
CA ASP A 415 -25.66 -1.03 -25.62
C ASP A 415 -24.57 -1.13 -26.73
N LYS A 416 -23.53 -0.28 -26.67
CA LYS A 416 -22.37 -0.27 -27.59
C LYS A 416 -21.13 -0.99 -27.03
N ILE A 417 -21.12 -1.32 -25.74
CA ILE A 417 -19.98 -1.96 -25.09
C ILE A 417 -19.95 -3.45 -25.44
N LEU A 418 -18.80 -3.94 -25.93
CA LEU A 418 -18.60 -5.37 -26.18
C LEU A 418 -18.69 -6.18 -24.88
N ASP A 419 -19.52 -7.21 -24.87
CA ASP A 419 -19.78 -8.13 -23.74
C ASP A 419 -18.65 -9.18 -23.55
N ALA A 420 -17.40 -8.73 -23.49
CA ALA A 420 -16.21 -9.57 -23.32
C ALA A 420 -15.32 -9.04 -22.18
N ALA A 421 -15.60 -9.48 -20.96
CA ALA A 421 -14.89 -9.00 -19.78
C ALA A 421 -13.49 -9.61 -19.68
N LYS A 422 -12.46 -8.75 -19.68
CA LYS A 422 -11.09 -9.14 -19.33
C LYS A 422 -10.93 -9.21 -17.80
N GLN A 423 -10.04 -10.07 -17.33
CA GLN A 423 -9.61 -10.08 -15.93
C GLN A 423 -8.09 -9.98 -15.82
N LYS A 424 -7.61 -9.34 -14.74
CA LYS A 424 -6.18 -9.12 -14.46
C LYS A 424 -5.56 -10.24 -13.60
N GLY A 425 -6.27 -11.36 -13.40
CA GLY A 425 -5.80 -12.54 -12.66
C GLY A 425 -6.15 -12.59 -11.17
N THR A 426 -6.35 -11.44 -10.51
CA THR A 426 -6.56 -11.39 -9.04
C THR A 426 -7.78 -12.18 -8.55
N GLY A 427 -8.90 -12.18 -9.28
CA GLY A 427 -10.08 -12.97 -8.90
C GLY A 427 -9.82 -14.49 -8.96
N GLY A 428 -9.02 -14.94 -9.92
CA GLY A 428 -8.57 -16.32 -10.00
C GLY A 428 -7.64 -16.70 -8.85
N TRP A 429 -6.81 -15.76 -8.37
CA TRP A 429 -5.97 -16.00 -7.20
C TRP A 429 -6.78 -16.19 -5.92
N SER A 430 -7.84 -15.40 -5.70
CA SER A 430 -8.75 -15.61 -4.57
C SER A 430 -9.41 -17.00 -4.62
N THR A 431 -9.82 -17.43 -5.82
CA THR A 431 -10.39 -18.77 -6.04
C THR A 431 -9.38 -19.88 -5.72
N ASN A 432 -8.15 -19.74 -6.19
CA ASN A 432 -7.08 -20.70 -5.92
C ASN A 432 -6.75 -20.77 -4.42
N ALA A 433 -6.65 -19.62 -3.75
CA ALA A 433 -6.39 -19.56 -2.32
C ALA A 433 -7.51 -20.26 -1.51
N ALA A 434 -8.76 -20.09 -1.91
CA ALA A 434 -9.87 -20.78 -1.25
C ALA A 434 -9.80 -22.31 -1.43
N LEU A 435 -9.45 -22.78 -2.63
CA LEU A 435 -9.24 -24.21 -2.89
C LEU A 435 -8.07 -24.78 -2.08
N GLU A 436 -6.97 -24.04 -1.95
CA GLU A 436 -5.81 -24.43 -1.14
C GLU A 436 -6.16 -24.51 0.35
N LEU A 437 -6.99 -23.59 0.85
CA LEU A 437 -7.42 -23.51 2.25
C LEU A 437 -8.67 -24.35 2.57
N GLY A 438 -9.28 -25.01 1.57
CA GLY A 438 -10.47 -25.83 1.76
C GLY A 438 -11.74 -25.06 2.11
N VAL A 439 -11.84 -23.79 1.72
CA VAL A 439 -12.98 -22.91 2.02
C VAL A 439 -13.98 -22.89 0.85
N PRO A 440 -15.29 -23.12 1.07
CA PRO A 440 -16.31 -22.94 0.03
C PRO A 440 -16.34 -21.50 -0.48
N PHE A 441 -16.21 -21.31 -1.80
CA PHE A 441 -15.96 -19.99 -2.41
C PHE A 441 -16.81 -19.71 -3.64
N ASP A 442 -18.11 -20.01 -3.53
CA ASP A 442 -19.00 -20.22 -4.66
C ASP A 442 -19.26 -18.95 -5.49
N THR A 443 -19.74 -17.86 -4.88
CA THR A 443 -20.16 -16.64 -5.60
C THR A 443 -19.01 -16.00 -6.37
N ILE A 444 -17.83 -15.90 -5.75
CA ILE A 444 -16.65 -15.27 -6.33
C ILE A 444 -16.06 -16.15 -7.43
N THR A 445 -16.02 -17.47 -7.24
CA THR A 445 -15.62 -18.43 -8.28
C THR A 445 -16.55 -18.34 -9.49
N ALA A 446 -17.87 -18.32 -9.25
CA ALA A 446 -18.87 -18.17 -10.30
C ALA A 446 -18.68 -16.87 -11.11
N ALA A 447 -18.34 -15.77 -10.45
CA ALA A 447 -18.02 -14.50 -11.12
C ALA A 447 -16.76 -14.58 -12.00
N VAL A 448 -15.72 -15.27 -11.56
CA VAL A 448 -14.51 -15.52 -12.38
C VAL A 448 -14.86 -16.36 -13.61
N LEU A 449 -15.64 -17.42 -13.45
CA LEU A 449 -16.06 -18.28 -14.55
C LEU A 449 -16.98 -17.55 -15.55
N ALA A 450 -17.88 -16.70 -15.07
CA ALA A 450 -18.74 -15.87 -15.93
C ALA A 450 -17.91 -14.95 -16.85
N ARG A 451 -16.83 -14.35 -16.33
CA ARG A 451 -15.90 -13.56 -17.16
C ARG A 451 -15.21 -14.42 -18.23
N ASN A 452 -14.74 -15.61 -17.86
CA ASN A 452 -14.12 -16.54 -18.82
C ASN A 452 -15.09 -16.95 -19.93
N ILE A 453 -16.36 -17.20 -19.61
CA ILE A 453 -17.41 -17.47 -20.61
C ILE A 453 -17.62 -16.25 -21.50
N SER A 454 -17.71 -15.04 -20.93
CA SER A 454 -17.92 -13.80 -21.70
C SER A 454 -16.81 -13.56 -22.73
N ALA A 455 -15.56 -13.89 -22.41
CA ALA A 455 -14.40 -13.71 -23.29
C ALA A 455 -14.47 -14.58 -24.56
N LYS A 456 -15.24 -15.67 -24.55
CA LYS A 456 -15.44 -16.57 -25.71
C LYS A 456 -16.51 -16.03 -26.69
N LYS A 457 -16.46 -14.75 -27.05
CA LYS A 457 -17.55 -14.06 -27.76
C LYS A 457 -17.94 -14.75 -29.07
N GLU A 458 -16.98 -15.09 -29.92
CA GLU A 458 -17.27 -15.69 -31.22
C GLU A 458 -17.83 -17.12 -31.09
N GLU A 459 -17.34 -17.88 -30.10
CA GLU A 459 -17.85 -19.22 -29.79
C GLU A 459 -19.30 -19.13 -29.29
N ARG A 460 -19.59 -18.18 -28.39
CA ARG A 460 -20.95 -17.93 -27.89
C ARG A 460 -21.92 -17.53 -28.99
N GLN A 461 -21.49 -16.69 -29.92
CA GLN A 461 -22.32 -16.27 -31.05
C GLN A 461 -22.72 -17.47 -31.91
N LYS A 462 -21.74 -18.32 -32.26
CA LYS A 462 -22.01 -19.57 -33.02
C LYS A 462 -22.93 -20.51 -32.24
N ALA A 463 -22.72 -20.65 -30.93
CA ALA A 463 -23.57 -21.49 -30.10
C ALA A 463 -25.02 -20.96 -30.06
N MET A 464 -25.21 -19.65 -29.92
CA MET A 464 -26.53 -19.01 -29.94
C MET A 464 -27.31 -19.37 -31.21
N ASP A 465 -26.65 -19.28 -32.38
CA ASP A 465 -27.25 -19.63 -33.67
C ASP A 465 -27.59 -21.13 -33.75
N LEU A 466 -26.72 -22.01 -33.26
CA LEU A 466 -26.93 -23.47 -33.28
C LEU A 466 -28.06 -23.93 -32.35
N TYR A 467 -28.17 -23.33 -31.17
CA TYR A 467 -29.21 -23.65 -30.19
C TYR A 467 -30.52 -22.89 -30.43
N ASN A 468 -30.59 -22.05 -31.47
CA ASN A 468 -31.71 -21.17 -31.76
C ASN A 468 -32.14 -20.33 -30.53
N MET A 469 -31.15 -19.87 -29.75
CA MET A 469 -31.44 -18.98 -28.63
C MET A 469 -31.68 -17.57 -29.17
N SER A 470 -32.94 -17.22 -29.38
CA SER A 470 -33.38 -15.83 -29.57
C SER A 470 -34.40 -15.47 -28.50
N SER A 471 -34.15 -14.43 -27.71
CA SER A 471 -35.18 -13.88 -26.83
C SER A 471 -36.29 -13.25 -27.67
N THR A 472 -37.48 -13.84 -27.70
CA THR A 472 -38.63 -13.19 -28.35
C THR A 472 -39.30 -12.21 -27.37
N LYS A 473 -40.07 -11.25 -27.89
CA LYS A 473 -40.86 -10.37 -27.00
C LYS A 473 -41.97 -11.12 -26.25
N GLU A 474 -42.35 -12.31 -26.72
CA GLU A 474 -43.41 -13.15 -26.14
C GLU A 474 -42.93 -13.88 -24.87
N ASP A 475 -41.62 -14.04 -24.69
CA ASP A 475 -41.01 -14.71 -23.52
C ASP A 475 -40.86 -13.78 -22.29
N ARG A 476 -41.39 -12.55 -22.37
CA ARG A 476 -41.21 -11.54 -21.32
C ARG A 476 -42.09 -11.82 -20.10
N ILE A 477 -41.54 -11.57 -18.92
CA ILE A 477 -42.28 -11.69 -17.67
C ILE A 477 -43.02 -10.38 -17.39
N ASP A 478 -44.34 -10.40 -17.54
CA ASP A 478 -45.21 -9.29 -17.12
C ASP A 478 -45.30 -9.22 -15.59
N ASN A 479 -45.29 -8.00 -15.04
CA ASN A 479 -45.51 -7.72 -13.61
C ASN A 479 -44.48 -8.33 -12.62
N PHE A 480 -43.19 -8.06 -12.80
CA PHE A 480 -42.17 -8.45 -11.82
C PHE A 480 -42.27 -7.65 -10.51
N ASN A 481 -41.94 -8.29 -9.38
CA ASN A 481 -41.88 -7.64 -8.07
C ASN A 481 -40.47 -7.10 -7.79
N SER A 482 -40.28 -5.79 -7.95
CA SER A 482 -38.99 -5.13 -7.69
C SER A 482 -38.47 -5.28 -6.26
N SER A 483 -39.35 -5.44 -5.27
CA SER A 483 -38.96 -5.64 -3.86
C SER A 483 -38.42 -7.04 -3.61
N GLU A 484 -39.02 -8.05 -4.25
CA GLU A 484 -38.52 -9.43 -4.19
C GLU A 484 -37.16 -9.56 -4.87
N LEU A 485 -36.99 -8.94 -6.05
CA LEU A 485 -35.72 -8.91 -6.76
C LEU A 485 -34.63 -8.21 -5.94
N PHE A 486 -34.95 -7.09 -5.30
CA PHE A 486 -34.03 -6.40 -4.39
C PHE A 486 -33.64 -7.27 -3.20
N SER A 487 -34.60 -8.00 -2.62
CA SER A 487 -34.34 -8.91 -1.50
C SER A 487 -33.43 -10.07 -1.90
N ALA A 488 -33.61 -10.63 -3.10
CA ALA A 488 -32.72 -11.65 -3.65
C ALA A 488 -31.30 -11.10 -3.87
N TYR A 489 -31.19 -9.93 -4.50
CA TYR A 489 -29.92 -9.21 -4.68
C TYR A 489 -29.19 -8.98 -3.35
N LYS A 490 -29.86 -8.37 -2.37
CA LYS A 490 -29.26 -8.07 -1.06
C LYS A 490 -28.87 -9.34 -0.30
N THR A 491 -29.68 -10.41 -0.39
CA THR A 491 -29.35 -11.70 0.23
C THR A 491 -28.05 -12.27 -0.35
N VAL A 492 -27.87 -12.24 -1.67
CA VAL A 492 -26.64 -12.77 -2.29
C VAL A 492 -25.44 -11.85 -2.04
N SER A 493 -25.63 -10.53 -1.97
CA SER A 493 -24.57 -9.61 -1.56
C SER A 493 -24.06 -9.92 -0.14
N ILE A 494 -24.97 -10.21 0.82
CA ILE A 494 -24.60 -10.66 2.17
C ILE A 494 -23.80 -11.97 2.12
N ILE A 495 -24.27 -12.95 1.35
CA ILE A 495 -23.59 -14.26 1.20
C ILE A 495 -22.19 -14.09 0.58
N ASN A 496 -22.07 -13.24 -0.43
CA ASN A 496 -20.81 -12.96 -1.11
C ASN A 496 -19.76 -12.39 -0.14
N HIS A 497 -20.16 -11.47 0.74
CA HIS A 497 -19.30 -10.96 1.80
C HIS A 497 -19.00 -12.04 2.86
N ALA A 498 -20.01 -12.84 3.26
CA ALA A 498 -19.81 -13.93 4.22
C ALA A 498 -18.74 -14.92 3.75
N ILE A 499 -18.81 -15.35 2.49
CA ILE A 499 -17.82 -16.23 1.84
C ILE A 499 -16.43 -15.59 1.84
N GLY A 500 -16.34 -14.29 1.50
CA GLY A 500 -15.08 -13.56 1.53
C GLY A 500 -14.46 -13.56 2.92
N PHE A 501 -15.19 -13.11 3.93
CA PHE A 501 -14.67 -13.04 5.30
C PHE A 501 -14.38 -14.41 5.93
N ASP A 502 -15.07 -15.47 5.53
CA ASP A 502 -14.76 -16.84 5.95
C ASP A 502 -13.35 -17.24 5.49
N LEU A 503 -12.99 -16.90 4.24
CA LEU A 503 -11.63 -17.11 3.72
C LEU A 503 -10.58 -16.25 4.44
N LEU A 504 -10.90 -15.01 4.86
CA LEU A 504 -10.00 -14.23 5.73
C LEU A 504 -9.77 -14.92 7.07
N SER A 505 -10.84 -15.44 7.68
CA SER A 505 -10.78 -16.15 8.97
C SER A 505 -9.90 -17.39 8.86
N GLU A 506 -10.09 -18.20 7.81
CA GLU A 506 -9.29 -19.41 7.61
C GLU A 506 -7.82 -19.08 7.28
N ALA A 507 -7.57 -18.10 6.40
CA ALA A 507 -6.20 -17.66 6.11
C ALA A 507 -5.50 -17.10 7.35
N SER A 508 -6.23 -16.39 8.22
CA SER A 508 -5.68 -15.90 9.48
C SER A 508 -5.27 -17.02 10.42
N ARG A 509 -5.99 -18.15 10.42
CA ARG A 509 -5.68 -19.34 11.22
C ARG A 509 -4.53 -20.14 10.62
N GLU A 510 -4.54 -20.39 9.31
CA GLU A 510 -3.48 -21.15 8.62
C GLU A 510 -2.12 -20.44 8.66
N TYR A 511 -2.11 -19.11 8.56
CA TYR A 511 -0.87 -18.32 8.47
C TYR A 511 -0.49 -17.57 9.74
N ASP A 512 -1.21 -17.77 10.85
CA ASP A 512 -0.98 -17.10 12.13
C ASP A 512 -0.93 -15.55 12.03
N TRP A 513 -1.84 -14.97 11.25
CA TRP A 513 -1.83 -13.53 10.96
C TRP A 513 -2.54 -12.66 11.99
N ASP A 514 -3.35 -13.24 12.87
CA ASP A 514 -4.17 -12.53 13.86
C ASP A 514 -4.98 -11.35 13.24
N LEU A 515 -5.65 -11.63 12.12
CA LEU A 515 -6.39 -10.61 11.37
C LEU A 515 -7.58 -10.08 12.17
N ASN A 516 -7.64 -8.77 12.34
CA ASN A 516 -8.82 -8.11 12.93
C ASN A 516 -9.89 -7.87 11.86
N LEU A 517 -10.84 -8.80 11.74
CA LEU A 517 -11.92 -8.73 10.73
C LEU A 517 -12.81 -7.48 10.87
N SER A 518 -13.02 -6.99 12.10
CA SER A 518 -13.78 -5.75 12.34
C SER A 518 -13.05 -4.53 11.78
N GLU A 519 -11.74 -4.43 11.98
CA GLU A 519 -10.94 -3.33 11.44
C GLU A 519 -10.75 -3.45 9.92
N ILE A 520 -10.65 -4.67 9.37
CA ILE A 520 -10.64 -4.89 7.91
C ILE A 520 -11.96 -4.40 7.29
N ALA A 521 -13.11 -4.74 7.88
CA ALA A 521 -14.40 -4.21 7.46
C ALA A 521 -14.42 -2.67 7.55
N ARG A 522 -13.90 -2.10 8.65
CA ARG A 522 -13.84 -0.64 8.83
C ARG A 522 -13.04 0.06 7.74
N ILE A 523 -11.86 -0.43 7.37
CA ILE A 523 -11.07 0.21 6.31
C ILE A 523 -11.68 0.03 4.92
N TRP A 524 -12.70 -0.81 4.76
CA TRP A 524 -13.47 -0.96 3.53
C TRP A 524 -14.76 -0.14 3.50
N THR A 525 -15.13 0.60 4.55
CA THR A 525 -16.34 1.44 4.53
C THR A 525 -16.18 2.69 3.66
N ASN A 526 -14.95 3.09 3.34
CA ASN A 526 -14.69 4.21 2.44
C ASN A 526 -13.36 4.02 1.68
N GLY A 527 -13.14 4.82 0.64
CA GLY A 527 -11.94 4.82 -0.18
C GLY A 527 -11.77 3.61 -1.10
N CYS A 528 -12.42 2.46 -0.82
CA CYS A 528 -12.36 1.26 -1.65
C CYS A 528 -13.58 1.10 -2.58
N ILE A 529 -13.52 0.15 -3.52
CA ILE A 529 -14.59 -0.07 -4.52
C ILE A 529 -15.82 -0.76 -3.90
N ILE A 530 -15.63 -1.66 -2.93
CA ILE A 530 -16.72 -2.43 -2.31
C ILE A 530 -17.40 -1.70 -1.14
N ARG A 531 -17.14 -0.40 -0.96
CA ARG A 531 -17.75 0.40 0.11
C ARG A 531 -19.28 0.36 0.01
N SER A 532 -19.94 0.09 1.13
CA SER A 532 -21.40 -0.07 1.22
C SER A 532 -21.89 0.11 2.66
N ALA A 533 -23.20 0.31 2.84
CA ALA A 533 -23.82 0.30 4.16
C ALA A 533 -23.60 -1.02 4.90
N PHE A 534 -23.61 -2.15 4.18
CA PHE A 534 -23.38 -3.45 4.78
C PHE A 534 -21.97 -3.59 5.36
N MET A 535 -20.96 -2.97 4.73
CA MET A 535 -19.60 -2.94 5.28
C MET A 535 -19.53 -2.22 6.64
N GLU A 536 -20.37 -1.20 6.87
CA GLU A 536 -20.49 -0.54 8.18
C GLU A 536 -21.14 -1.47 9.22
N ASP A 537 -22.16 -2.25 8.83
CA ASP A 537 -22.81 -3.25 9.69
C ASP A 537 -21.81 -4.33 10.14
N LEU A 538 -20.92 -4.77 9.23
CA LEU A 538 -19.92 -5.80 9.50
C LEU A 538 -18.95 -5.42 10.63
N ILE A 539 -18.67 -4.12 10.83
CA ILE A 539 -17.83 -3.65 11.94
C ILE A 539 -18.39 -4.15 13.28
N TRP A 540 -19.71 -4.03 13.48
CA TRP A 540 -20.37 -4.39 14.72
C TRP A 540 -20.65 -5.89 14.81
N ILE A 541 -21.01 -6.54 13.70
CA ILE A 541 -21.19 -7.99 13.64
C ILE A 541 -19.92 -8.71 14.13
N PHE A 542 -18.74 -8.32 13.65
CA PHE A 542 -17.48 -8.93 14.08
C PHE A 542 -17.06 -8.55 15.50
N LYS A 543 -17.54 -7.43 16.05
CA LYS A 543 -17.31 -7.07 17.46
C LYS A 543 -18.21 -7.85 18.41
N GLU A 544 -19.47 -8.06 18.03
CA GLU A 544 -20.46 -8.80 18.82
C GLU A 544 -20.14 -10.31 18.83
N GLN A 545 -19.69 -10.87 17.70
CA GLN A 545 -19.37 -12.30 17.56
C GLN A 545 -18.02 -12.51 16.83
N PRO A 546 -16.88 -12.28 17.50
CA PRO A 546 -15.56 -12.47 16.90
C PRO A 546 -15.32 -13.93 16.49
N GLY A 547 -14.84 -14.14 15.27
CA GLY A 547 -14.49 -15.47 14.75
C GLY A 547 -15.67 -16.30 14.22
N GLU A 548 -16.90 -15.86 14.43
CA GLU A 548 -18.10 -16.52 13.93
C GLU A 548 -18.43 -16.10 12.48
N ASN A 549 -19.09 -16.99 11.75
CA ASN A 549 -19.51 -16.71 10.38
C ASN A 549 -20.66 -15.68 10.34
N ILE A 550 -20.63 -14.75 9.38
CA ILE A 550 -21.65 -13.70 9.21
C ILE A 550 -23.08 -14.29 9.11
N LEU A 551 -23.24 -15.45 8.48
CA LEU A 551 -24.56 -16.05 8.20
C LEU A 551 -25.29 -16.54 9.45
N ILE A 552 -24.60 -16.73 10.58
CA ILE A 552 -25.21 -17.17 11.85
C ILE A 552 -25.48 -16.02 12.82
N HIS A 553 -25.10 -14.79 12.46
CA HIS A 553 -25.38 -13.62 13.29
C HIS A 553 -26.90 -13.37 13.41
N PRO A 554 -27.48 -13.11 14.61
CA PRO A 554 -28.94 -13.05 14.80
C PRO A 554 -29.69 -12.09 13.87
N LYS A 555 -29.12 -10.91 13.59
CA LYS A 555 -29.70 -9.93 12.65
C LYS A 555 -29.73 -10.48 11.22
N ILE A 556 -28.66 -11.16 10.80
CA ILE A 556 -28.53 -11.75 9.46
C ILE A 556 -29.45 -12.95 9.32
N VAL A 557 -29.51 -13.83 10.31
CA VAL A 557 -30.44 -14.96 10.35
C VAL A 557 -31.89 -14.50 10.22
N THR A 558 -32.28 -13.42 10.90
CA THR A 558 -33.64 -12.87 10.83
C THR A 558 -33.98 -12.41 9.42
N TYR A 559 -33.06 -11.69 8.77
CA TYR A 559 -33.22 -11.24 7.38
C TYR A 559 -33.25 -12.43 6.40
N ILE A 560 -32.29 -13.35 6.48
CA ILE A 560 -32.21 -14.50 5.57
C ILE A 560 -33.42 -15.43 5.71
N LYS A 561 -33.96 -15.61 6.93
CA LYS A 561 -35.18 -16.39 7.13
C LYS A 561 -36.37 -15.84 6.35
N SER A 562 -36.48 -14.52 6.21
CA SER A 562 -37.58 -13.89 5.47
C SER A 562 -37.32 -13.84 3.95
N THR A 563 -36.08 -13.96 3.48
CA THR A 563 -35.73 -13.79 2.06
C THR A 563 -35.27 -15.06 1.35
N LYS A 564 -34.90 -16.14 2.04
CA LYS A 564 -34.33 -17.36 1.40
C LYS A 564 -35.25 -17.98 0.33
N ASN A 565 -36.56 -17.96 0.55
CA ASN A 565 -37.53 -18.49 -0.41
C ASN A 565 -37.68 -17.55 -1.62
N THR A 566 -37.58 -16.24 -1.39
CA THR A 566 -37.55 -15.23 -2.46
C THR A 566 -36.31 -15.39 -3.33
N LEU A 567 -35.14 -15.63 -2.73
CA LEU A 567 -33.90 -15.87 -3.49
C LEU A 567 -34.05 -17.09 -4.41
N THR A 568 -34.52 -18.23 -3.90
CA THR A 568 -34.71 -19.45 -4.69
C THR A 568 -35.77 -19.28 -5.78
N LYS A 569 -36.87 -18.57 -5.49
CA LYS A 569 -37.90 -18.20 -6.47
C LYS A 569 -37.30 -17.38 -7.62
N ILE A 570 -36.69 -16.22 -7.33
CA ILE A 570 -36.13 -15.32 -8.35
C ILE A 570 -35.04 -16.02 -9.18
N THR A 571 -34.18 -16.80 -8.53
CA THR A 571 -33.15 -17.58 -9.23
C THR A 571 -33.77 -18.58 -10.19
N SER A 572 -34.83 -19.27 -9.77
CA SER A 572 -35.54 -20.25 -10.62
C SER A 572 -36.24 -19.57 -11.79
N GLU A 573 -36.92 -18.45 -11.56
CA GLU A 573 -37.58 -17.66 -12.61
C GLU A 573 -36.57 -17.19 -13.67
N ALA A 574 -35.42 -16.66 -13.25
CA ALA A 574 -34.37 -16.24 -14.16
C ALA A 574 -33.84 -17.41 -15.03
N LEU A 575 -33.54 -18.56 -14.40
CA LEU A 575 -33.07 -19.74 -15.12
C LEU A 575 -34.12 -20.31 -16.08
N VAL A 576 -35.39 -20.36 -15.67
CA VAL A 576 -36.51 -20.80 -16.52
C VAL A 576 -36.70 -19.86 -17.71
N SER A 577 -36.47 -18.55 -17.53
CA SER A 577 -36.48 -17.57 -18.62
C SER A 577 -35.25 -17.62 -19.54
N GLY A 578 -34.35 -18.58 -19.33
CA GLY A 578 -33.15 -18.75 -20.14
C GLY A 578 -32.03 -17.74 -19.85
N ILE A 579 -32.11 -16.98 -18.75
CA ILE A 579 -31.07 -16.03 -18.36
C ILE A 579 -30.05 -16.69 -17.43
N PRO A 580 -28.75 -16.65 -17.79
CA PRO A 580 -27.71 -17.15 -16.92
C PRO A 580 -27.55 -16.24 -15.70
N VAL A 581 -27.71 -16.82 -14.50
CA VAL A 581 -27.54 -16.14 -13.22
C VAL A 581 -26.56 -16.87 -12.29
N PRO A 582 -25.28 -17.03 -12.72
CA PRO A 582 -24.33 -17.89 -12.01
C PRO A 582 -24.07 -17.48 -10.56
N VAL A 583 -24.04 -16.18 -10.23
CA VAL A 583 -23.80 -15.69 -8.86
C VAL A 583 -25.05 -15.79 -8.00
N LEU A 584 -26.24 -15.46 -8.52
CA LEU A 584 -27.49 -15.72 -7.78
C LEU A 584 -27.65 -17.21 -7.45
N SER A 585 -27.39 -18.08 -8.43
CA SER A 585 -27.45 -19.53 -8.27
C SER A 585 -26.41 -20.06 -7.29
N ALA A 586 -25.16 -19.59 -7.38
CA ALA A 586 -24.11 -19.93 -6.44
C ALA A 586 -24.46 -19.51 -5.01
N GLY A 587 -24.96 -18.27 -4.82
CA GLY A 587 -25.40 -17.78 -3.52
C GLY A 587 -26.55 -18.61 -2.93
N ALA A 588 -27.55 -18.97 -3.74
CA ALA A 588 -28.66 -19.82 -3.30
C ALA A 588 -28.18 -21.22 -2.87
N ASN A 589 -27.33 -21.86 -3.68
CA ASN A 589 -26.78 -23.19 -3.36
C ASN A 589 -25.89 -23.16 -2.13
N CYS A 590 -25.02 -22.15 -2.01
CA CYS A 590 -24.16 -21.95 -0.85
C CYS A 590 -24.99 -21.84 0.44
N LEU A 591 -26.00 -20.97 0.44
CA LEU A 591 -26.88 -20.79 1.59
C LEU A 591 -27.61 -22.09 1.96
N LEU A 592 -28.23 -22.76 0.99
CA LEU A 592 -28.97 -24.01 1.24
C LEU A 592 -28.05 -25.12 1.75
N GLY A 593 -26.84 -25.23 1.21
CA GLY A 593 -25.83 -26.16 1.69
C GLY A 593 -25.41 -25.86 3.13
N TYR A 594 -25.14 -24.59 3.43
CA TYR A 594 -24.70 -24.14 4.74
C TYR A 594 -25.75 -24.36 5.84
N ILE A 595 -27.04 -24.15 5.54
CA ILE A 595 -28.13 -24.29 6.53
C ILE A 595 -28.76 -25.70 6.59
N SER A 596 -28.15 -26.68 5.91
CA SER A 596 -28.64 -28.07 5.89
C SER A 596 -27.88 -28.95 6.88
N GLY A 597 -28.58 -29.49 7.89
CA GLY A 597 -27.98 -30.41 8.88
C GLY A 597 -27.56 -31.77 8.32
N GLN A 598 -28.05 -32.15 7.13
CA GLN A 598 -27.64 -33.33 6.38
C GLN A 598 -27.47 -32.95 4.91
N THR A 599 -26.36 -33.37 4.31
CA THR A 599 -26.06 -33.13 2.89
C THR A 599 -25.97 -34.45 2.12
N SER A 600 -25.87 -34.37 0.79
CA SER A 600 -25.65 -35.53 -0.09
C SER A 600 -24.24 -36.14 0.01
N ALA A 601 -23.36 -35.58 0.85
CA ALA A 601 -21.98 -36.08 1.02
C ALA A 601 -21.92 -37.52 1.55
N ASN A 602 -23.00 -38.01 2.19
CA ASN A 602 -23.11 -39.43 2.57
C ASN A 602 -23.00 -40.37 1.35
N MET A 603 -23.58 -40.00 0.19
CA MET A 603 -23.47 -40.77 -1.05
C MET A 603 -22.04 -40.74 -1.59
N ILE A 604 -21.37 -39.59 -1.54
CA ILE A 604 -19.96 -39.46 -1.94
C ILE A 604 -19.07 -40.36 -1.08
N GLN A 605 -19.27 -40.33 0.24
CA GLN A 605 -18.54 -41.20 1.18
C GLN A 605 -18.78 -42.68 0.89
N ALA A 606 -20.03 -43.08 0.64
CA ALA A 606 -20.35 -44.46 0.27
C ALA A 606 -19.70 -44.89 -1.05
N GLN A 607 -19.72 -44.03 -2.08
CA GLN A 607 -19.05 -44.30 -3.37
C GLN A 607 -17.54 -44.48 -3.19
N ARG A 608 -16.89 -43.58 -2.43
CA ARG A 608 -15.45 -43.63 -2.13
C ARG A 608 -15.08 -44.93 -1.40
N ASP A 609 -15.89 -45.35 -0.43
CA ASP A 609 -15.67 -46.63 0.23
C ASP A 609 -15.92 -47.82 -0.70
N TYR A 610 -16.94 -47.74 -1.56
CA TYR A 610 -17.29 -48.78 -2.52
C TYR A 610 -16.17 -49.10 -3.52
N PHE A 611 -15.62 -48.09 -4.20
CA PHE A 611 -14.60 -48.33 -5.23
C PHE A 611 -13.16 -48.34 -4.69
N GLY A 612 -12.92 -47.75 -3.53
CA GLY A 612 -11.56 -47.46 -3.05
C GLY A 612 -11.28 -47.83 -1.59
N ALA A 613 -12.24 -48.43 -0.88
CA ALA A 613 -12.11 -48.77 0.55
C ALA A 613 -11.63 -47.58 1.41
N HIS A 614 -12.07 -46.36 1.05
CA HIS A 614 -11.65 -45.13 1.72
C HIS A 614 -12.25 -44.93 3.13
N THR A 615 -13.10 -45.85 3.59
CA THR A 615 -13.81 -45.78 4.87
C THR A 615 -14.75 -44.57 5.00
N TYR A 616 -15.62 -44.59 6.01
CA TYR A 616 -16.54 -43.49 6.31
C TYR A 616 -16.94 -43.50 7.79
N GLU A 617 -17.39 -42.36 8.30
CA GLU A 617 -17.98 -42.23 9.64
C GLU A 617 -19.50 -42.43 9.59
N ARG A 618 -20.12 -42.78 10.73
CA ARG A 618 -21.57 -43.00 10.83
C ARG A 618 -22.24 -42.01 11.77
N THR A 619 -23.50 -41.68 11.50
CA THR A 619 -24.30 -40.74 12.32
C THR A 619 -24.73 -41.32 13.67
N ASP A 620 -24.71 -42.65 13.81
CA ASP A 620 -25.07 -43.39 15.02
C ASP A 620 -23.85 -43.80 15.86
N LYS A 621 -22.68 -43.23 15.56
CA LYS A 621 -21.39 -43.52 16.21
C LYS A 621 -20.64 -42.23 16.54
N PRO A 622 -19.72 -42.24 17.53
CA PRO A 622 -18.86 -41.10 17.80
C PRO A 622 -18.05 -40.65 16.58
N ARG A 623 -17.84 -39.34 16.44
CA ARG A 623 -16.91 -38.77 15.45
C ARG A 623 -15.49 -39.32 15.65
N GLY A 624 -14.80 -39.58 14.56
CA GLY A 624 -13.47 -40.20 14.52
C GLY A 624 -13.50 -41.73 14.40
N GLU A 625 -14.65 -42.38 14.51
CA GLU A 625 -14.79 -43.81 14.24
C GLU A 625 -15.07 -44.08 12.75
N PHE A 626 -14.17 -44.84 12.11
CA PHE A 626 -14.23 -45.15 10.68
C PHE A 626 -14.68 -46.59 10.43
N PHE A 627 -15.55 -46.76 9.44
CA PHE A 627 -16.15 -48.02 9.02
C PHE A 627 -15.82 -48.28 7.56
N HIS A 628 -15.57 -49.54 7.23
CA HIS A 628 -15.49 -50.02 5.86
C HIS A 628 -16.58 -51.07 5.65
N THR A 629 -17.27 -51.00 4.51
CA THR A 629 -18.28 -51.99 4.14
C THR A 629 -17.78 -52.83 2.97
N GLN A 630 -17.96 -54.15 3.05
CA GLN A 630 -17.77 -55.05 1.91
C GLN A 630 -18.99 -54.94 0.99
N TRP A 631 -18.96 -53.98 0.07
CA TRP A 631 -20.12 -53.64 -0.76
C TRP A 631 -20.42 -54.65 -1.88
N LYS A 632 -19.43 -55.43 -2.30
CA LYS A 632 -19.60 -56.52 -3.24
C LYS A 632 -19.70 -57.82 -2.46
N SER A 633 -20.72 -58.62 -2.75
CA SER A 633 -20.76 -60.02 -2.32
C SER A 633 -19.53 -60.73 -2.89
N ALA A 634 -18.82 -61.50 -2.06
CA ALA A 634 -17.86 -62.47 -2.58
C ALA A 634 -18.66 -63.49 -3.41
N ASN A 635 -18.55 -63.40 -4.74
CA ASN A 635 -19.07 -64.44 -5.63
C ASN A 635 -18.24 -65.72 -5.51
#